data_AF-A0A1J5PP89-F1
#
_entry.id   AF-A0A1J5PP89-F1
#
_cell.length_a   1.000
_cell.length_b   1.000
_cell.length_c   1.000
_cell.angle_alpha   90.00
_cell.angle_beta   90.00
_cell.angle_gamma   90.00
#
_symmetry.space_group_name_H-M   'P 1'
#
loop_
_entity.id
_entity.type
_entity.pdbx_description
1 polymer ?
#
loop_
_entity_poly.entity_id
_entity_poly.type
_entity_poly.pdbx_seq_one_letter_code
_entity_poly.pdbx_strand_id
1 'polypeptide(L)'
;MIPVQAKGGKDQIGIVQISQDIRFVEDKFHGMRCRAIAAQFMENEVIALFELTLQDDEIKVVEERHYRLVPAKKLSRDAIRDYRD
;
A
#
# COMPACT_ATOMS: atom_id res chain seq x y z
N MET A 1 -2.90 -10.66 -7.21
CA MET A 1 -3.44 -9.31 -7.47
C MET A 1 -3.03 -8.40 -6.34
N ILE A 2 -2.80 -7.14 -6.65
CA ILE A 2 -2.42 -6.10 -5.69
C ILE A 2 -3.51 -5.02 -5.76
N PRO A 3 -4.61 -5.16 -4.99
CA PRO A 3 -5.56 -4.06 -4.87
C PRO A 3 -4.89 -2.93 -4.09
N VAL A 4 -4.97 -1.71 -4.64
CA VAL A 4 -4.31 -0.54 -4.07
C VAL A 4 -5.35 0.50 -3.68
N GLN A 5 -5.33 0.88 -2.41
CA GLN A 5 -6.08 2.02 -1.91
C GLN A 5 -5.14 3.15 -1.54
N ALA A 6 -5.20 4.25 -2.28
CA ALA A 6 -4.43 5.45 -1.99
C ALA A 6 -5.39 6.61 -1.72
N LYS A 7 -5.26 7.24 -0.56
CA LYS A 7 -6.06 8.42 -0.19
C LYS A 7 -5.14 9.55 0.22
N GLY A 8 -5.42 10.75 -0.31
CA GLY A 8 -4.61 11.95 -0.11
C GLY A 8 -5.32 13.00 0.76
N GLY A 9 -4.56 13.97 1.25
CA GLY A 9 -5.13 15.08 2.03
C GLY A 9 -5.64 14.63 3.39
N LYS A 10 -6.92 14.91 3.68
CA LYS A 10 -7.57 14.55 4.96
C LYS A 10 -8.32 13.22 4.90
N ASP A 11 -8.27 12.53 3.76
CA ASP A 11 -9.01 11.30 3.55
C ASP A 11 -8.35 10.14 4.27
N GLN A 12 -9.13 9.42 5.08
CA GLN A 12 -8.67 8.24 5.80
C GLN A 12 -8.88 6.97 4.99
N ILE A 13 -7.93 6.04 5.11
CA ILE A 13 -8.03 4.69 4.56
C ILE A 13 -9.32 4.04 5.08
N GLY A 14 -10.24 3.71 4.19
CA GLY A 14 -11.50 3.04 4.52
C GLY A 14 -11.27 1.54 4.64
N ILE A 15 -11.35 1.00 5.85
CA ILE A 15 -11.19 -0.43 6.15
C ILE A 15 -12.19 -1.28 5.35
N VAL A 16 -13.45 -0.82 5.26
CA VAL A 16 -14.52 -1.53 4.54
C VAL A 16 -14.19 -1.75 3.06
N GLN A 17 -13.61 -0.74 2.41
CA GLN A 17 -13.24 -0.81 1.00
C GLN A 17 -12.15 -1.87 0.76
N ILE A 18 -11.15 -1.92 1.65
CA ILE A 18 -10.09 -2.93 1.60
C ILE A 18 -10.64 -4.34 1.81
N SER A 19 -11.52 -4.53 2.80
CA SER A 19 -12.15 -5.85 3.03
C SER A 19 -12.95 -6.31 1.81
N GLN A 20 -13.67 -5.39 1.16
CA GLN A 20 -14.44 -5.69 -0.05
C GLN A 20 -13.51 -6.03 -1.22
N ASP A 21 -12.43 -5.28 -1.42
CA ASP A 21 -11.45 -5.56 -2.46
C ASP A 21 -10.80 -6.92 -2.27
N ILE A 22 -10.38 -7.27 -1.04
CA ILE A 22 -9.78 -8.58 -0.71
C ILE A 22 -10.76 -9.72 -1.05
N ARG A 23 -11.99 -9.62 -0.57
CA ARG A 23 -13.03 -10.64 -0.81
C ARG A 23 -13.37 -10.77 -2.29
N PHE A 24 -13.39 -9.65 -3.01
CA PHE A 24 -13.57 -9.66 -4.46
C PHE A 24 -12.43 -10.42 -5.16
N VAL A 25 -11.18 -10.30 -4.69
CA VAL A 25 -10.05 -11.08 -5.23
C VAL A 25 -10.28 -12.57 -5.05
N GLU A 26 -10.64 -12.96 -3.83
CA GLU A 26 -10.82 -14.35 -3.43
C GLU A 26 -11.94 -15.03 -4.23
N ASP A 27 -13.07 -14.33 -4.40
CA ASP A 27 -14.23 -14.82 -5.15
C ASP A 27 -13.97 -14.82 -6.67
N LYS A 28 -13.40 -13.73 -7.22
CA LYS A 28 -13.29 -13.60 -8.67
C LYS A 28 -12.09 -14.34 -9.25
N PHE A 29 -11.01 -14.47 -8.48
CA PHE A 29 -9.74 -15.00 -8.95
C PHE A 29 -9.19 -16.09 -8.03
N HIS A 30 -9.92 -17.20 -7.96
CA HIS A 30 -9.54 -18.39 -7.21
C HIS A 30 -8.07 -18.79 -7.40
N GLY A 31 -7.37 -19.04 -6.30
CA GLY A 31 -5.97 -19.48 -6.28
C GLY A 31 -4.94 -18.38 -6.53
N MET A 32 -5.35 -17.15 -6.85
CA MET A 32 -4.41 -16.02 -6.93
C MET A 32 -4.15 -15.43 -5.55
N ARG A 33 -2.88 -15.19 -5.23
CA ARG A 33 -2.50 -14.47 -4.00
C ARG A 33 -2.98 -13.02 -4.05
N CYS A 34 -3.73 -12.61 -3.03
CA CYS A 34 -4.08 -11.21 -2.79
C CYS A 34 -3.01 -10.56 -1.90
N ARG A 35 -2.48 -9.40 -2.31
CA ARG A 35 -1.60 -8.56 -1.49
C ARG A 35 -2.16 -7.15 -1.49
N ALA A 36 -3.09 -6.86 -0.59
CA ALA A 36 -3.72 -5.55 -0.54
C ALA A 36 -2.72 -4.51 -0.01
N ILE A 37 -2.64 -3.37 -0.69
CA ILE A 37 -1.77 -2.27 -0.31
C ILE A 37 -2.62 -1.04 -0.03
N ALA A 38 -2.38 -0.40 1.11
CA ALA A 38 -2.92 0.93 1.39
C ALA A 38 -1.79 1.96 1.49
N ALA A 39 -2.01 3.15 0.94
CA ALA A 39 -1.09 4.28 1.00
C ALA A 39 -1.74 5.46 1.73
N GLN A 40 -1.04 5.97 2.74
CA GLN A 40 -1.45 7.13 3.52
C GLN A 40 -0.39 8.23 3.45
N PHE A 41 -0.83 9.44 3.09
CA PHE A 41 0.01 10.63 3.21
C PHE A 41 0.06 11.09 4.67
N MET A 42 1.28 11.34 5.13
CA MET A 42 1.58 11.87 6.45
C MET A 42 2.24 13.24 6.32
N GLU A 43 2.49 13.88 7.45
CA GLU A 43 3.27 15.11 7.50
C GLU A 43 4.71 14.91 6.97
N ASN A 44 5.39 16.01 6.66
CA ASN A 44 6.79 16.02 6.24
C ASN A 44 7.08 15.19 4.98
N GLU A 45 6.14 15.20 4.03
CA GLU A 45 6.25 14.50 2.75
C GLU A 45 6.44 12.98 2.90
N VAL A 46 6.01 12.39 4.02
CA VAL A 46 6.10 10.95 4.26
C VAL A 46 4.84 10.26 3.72
N ILE A 47 5.02 9.12 3.06
CA ILE A 47 3.97 8.18 2.69
C ILE A 47 4.19 6.90 3.49
N ALA A 48 3.19 6.50 4.26
CA ALA A 48 3.13 5.17 4.84
C ALA A 48 2.45 4.21 3.85
N LEU A 49 3.12 3.09 3.55
CA LEU A 49 2.59 1.97 2.78
C LEU A 49 2.33 0.80 3.74
N PHE A 50 1.12 0.27 3.68
CA PHE A 50 0.68 -0.87 4.49
C PHE A 50 0.36 -2.04 3.57
N GLU A 51 0.95 -3.20 3.81
CA GLU A 51 0.41 -4.47 3.32
C GLU A 51 -0.66 -4.95 4.29
N LEU A 52 -1.84 -5.27 3.78
CA LEU A 52 -3.01 -5.60 4.56
C LEU A 52 -3.52 -6.99 4.20
N THR A 53 -4.00 -7.71 5.21
CA THR A 53 -4.68 -8.99 5.05
C THR A 53 -6.01 -8.99 5.79
N LEU A 54 -6.94 -9.83 5.35
CA LEU A 54 -8.15 -10.15 6.09
C LEU A 54 -7.89 -11.43 6.88
N GLN A 55 -8.04 -11.37 8.20
CA GLN A 55 -7.92 -12.53 9.09
C GLN A 55 -9.06 -12.46 10.12
N ASP A 56 -9.83 -13.54 10.24
CA ASP A 56 -10.98 -13.61 11.17
C ASP A 56 -11.97 -12.44 10.99
N ASP A 57 -12.21 -12.05 9.73
CA ASP A 57 -13.02 -10.89 9.32
C ASP A 57 -12.49 -9.51 9.76
N GLU A 58 -11.28 -9.46 10.30
CA GLU A 58 -10.60 -8.22 10.65
C GLU A 58 -9.46 -7.90 9.69
N ILE A 59 -9.28 -6.62 9.37
CA ILE A 59 -8.11 -6.16 8.62
C ILE A 59 -6.91 -6.10 9.57
N LYS A 60 -5.81 -6.75 9.17
CA LYS A 60 -4.54 -6.76 9.88
C LYS A 60 -3.44 -6.20 8.99
N VAL A 61 -2.49 -5.51 9.62
CA VAL A 61 -1.26 -5.05 8.96
C VAL A 61 -0.25 -6.19 8.95
N VAL A 62 0.16 -6.60 7.76
CA VAL A 62 1.24 -7.58 7.56
C VAL A 62 2.60 -6.87 7.61
N GLU A 63 2.69 -5.73 6.93
CA GLU A 63 3.90 -4.93 6.84
C GLU A 63 3.55 -3.44 6.75
N GLU A 64 4.38 -2.61 7.37
CA GLU A 64 4.29 -1.15 7.28
C GLU A 64 5.67 -0.59 6.92
N ARG A 65 5.73 0.26 5.90
CA ARG A 65 6.95 0.95 5.48
C ARG A 65 6.69 2.42 5.26
N HIS A 66 7.61 3.27 5.71
CA HIS A 66 7.52 4.72 5.54
C HIS A 66 8.55 5.21 4.54
N TYR A 67 8.08 5.97 3.56
CA TYR A 67 8.91 6.55 2.51
C TYR A 67 8.77 8.05 2.53
N ARG A 68 9.89 8.77 2.52
CA ARG A 68 9.88 10.23 2.35
C ARG A 68 9.98 10.56 0.87
N LEU A 69 9.02 11.33 0.36
CA LEU A 69 9.12 11.90 -0.96
C LEU A 69 10.30 12.87 -0.97
N VAL A 70 11.15 12.73 -1.98
CA VAL A 70 12.29 13.61 -2.19
C VAL A 70 12.20 14.20 -3.59
N PRO A 71 12.54 15.48 -3.78
CA PRO A 71 12.62 16.07 -5.10
C PRO A 71 13.54 15.25 -6.02
N ALA A 72 13.12 14.98 -7.25
CA ALA A 72 13.89 14.16 -8.19
C ALA A 72 15.34 14.66 -8.40
N LYS A 73 15.55 15.98 -8.33
CA LYS A 73 16.89 16.61 -8.40
C LYS A 73 17.84 16.21 -7.25
N LYS A 74 17.33 15.68 -6.14
CA LYS A 74 18.10 15.21 -5.00
C LYS A 74 18.40 13.70 -5.07
N LEU A 75 17.86 12.98 -6.06
CA LEU A 75 18.16 11.58 -6.27
C LEU A 75 19.46 11.45 -7.07
N SER A 76 20.36 10.57 -6.62
CA SER A 76 21.53 10.18 -7.41
C SER A 76 21.06 9.35 -8.60
N ARG A 77 21.51 9.72 -9.81
CA ARG A 77 21.20 8.95 -11.04
C ARG A 77 21.78 7.54 -10.98
N ASP A 78 22.97 7.40 -10.42
CA ASP A 78 23.61 6.09 -10.23
C ASP A 78 22.83 5.25 -9.22
N ALA A 79 22.36 5.86 -8.12
CA ALA A 79 21.52 5.17 -7.14
C ALA A 79 20.16 4.73 -7.71
N ILE A 80 19.55 5.52 -8.61
CA ILE A 80 18.33 5.11 -9.32
C ILE A 80 18.62 3.93 -10.27
N ARG A 81 19.72 4.00 -11.03
CA ARG A 81 20.07 2.96 -12.03
C ARG A 81 20.45 1.64 -11.36
N ASP A 82 21.16 1.74 -10.24
CA ASP A 82 21.70 0.59 -9.54
C ASP A 82 20.75 0.12 -8.41
N TYR A 83 19.53 0.68 -8.34
CA TYR A 83 18.47 0.23 -7.44
C TYR A 83 18.12 -1.23 -7.77
N ARG A 84 18.61 -2.15 -6.95
CA ARG A 84 18.32 -3.57 -6.97
C ARG A 84 18.03 -4.01 -5.55
N ASP A 85 17.01 -4.86 -5.41
CA ASP A 85 16.42 -5.33 -4.15
C ASP A 85 17.44 -5.95 -3.20
#